data_AF-A0A841TAP3-F1
#
_entry.id   AF-A0A841TAP3-F1
#
_cell.length_a   1.000
_cell.length_b   1.000
_cell.length_c   1.000
_cell.angle_alpha   90.00
_cell.angle_beta   90.00
_cell.angle_gamma   90.00
#
_symmetry.space_group_name_H-M   'P 1'
#
loop_
_entity.id
_entity.type
_entity.pdbx_description
1 polymer ?
#
loop_
_entity_poly.entity_id
_entity_poly.type
_entity_poly.pdbx_seq_one_letter_code
_entity_poly.pdbx_strand_id
1 'polypeptide(L)' 'VMTRPETTLGAMNAALGLLAPRGVLTAVVYPGHDGGDLEAAAVGEWTAALPASVAQTVLYRFPQKPDAPYLLALEKR' A
#
# COMPACT_ATOMS: atom_id res chain seq x y z
N VAL A 1 -8.53 -15.40 6.52
CA VAL A 1 -9.37 -14.22 6.18
C VAL A 1 -8.83 -13.65 4.89
N MET A 2 -9.67 -13.38 3.90
CA MET A 2 -9.29 -12.74 2.64
C MET A 2 -9.74 -11.29 2.67
N THR A 3 -8.83 -10.36 2.41
CA THR A 3 -9.09 -8.91 2.32
C THR A 3 -9.74 -8.57 0.98
N ARG A 4 -10.32 -7.37 0.88
CA ARG A 4 -10.89 -6.84 -0.37
C ARG A 4 -10.34 -5.45 -0.64
N PRO A 5 -10.10 -5.06 -1.91
CA PRO A 5 -9.53 -3.77 -2.26
C PRO A 5 -10.20 -2.59 -1.54
N GLU A 6 -11.52 -2.56 -1.49
CA GLU A 6 -12.29 -1.45 -0.89
C GLU A 6 -12.04 -1.34 0.61
N THR A 7 -12.01 -2.49 1.30
CA THR A 7 -11.78 -2.54 2.74
C THR A 7 -10.32 -2.25 3.09
N THR A 8 -9.38 -2.71 2.27
CA THR A 8 -7.94 -2.49 2.42
C THR A 8 -7.62 -1.00 2.24
N LEU A 9 -8.11 -0.38 1.17
CA LEU A 9 -7.94 1.06 0.92
C LEU A 9 -8.64 1.92 1.98
N GLY A 10 -9.83 1.52 2.45
CA GLY A 10 -10.52 2.20 3.54
C GLY A 10 -9.68 2.21 4.82
N ALA A 11 -9.11 1.06 5.19
CA ALA A 11 -8.26 0.93 6.37
C ALA A 11 -6.96 1.73 6.23
N MET A 12 -6.30 1.69 5.07
CA MET A 12 -5.05 2.42 4.82
C MET A 12 -5.26 3.94 4.86
N ASN A 13 -6.35 4.45 4.25
CA ASN A 13 -6.71 5.87 4.33
C ASN A 13 -6.96 6.31 5.77
N ALA A 14 -7.73 5.52 6.53
CA ALA A 14 -8.01 5.82 7.94
C ALA A 14 -6.72 5.83 8.77
N ALA A 15 -5.87 4.82 8.61
CA ALA A 15 -4.60 4.71 9.33
C ALA A 15 -3.68 5.89 9.01
N LEU A 16 -3.52 6.27 7.73
CA LEU A 16 -2.73 7.44 7.34
C LEU A 16 -3.32 8.75 7.93
N GLY A 17 -4.64 8.85 8.01
CA GLY A 17 -5.34 9.96 8.67
C GLY A 17 -4.99 10.09 10.16
N LEU A 18 -4.87 8.95 10.87
CA LEU A 18 -4.58 8.89 12.30
C LEU A 18 -3.11 9.15 12.67
N LEU A 19 -2.18 8.91 11.74
CA LEU A 19 -0.75 9.11 12.01
C LEU A 19 -0.45 10.59 12.34
N ALA A 20 0.46 10.81 13.28
CA ALA A 20 1.09 12.11 13.47
C ALA A 20 1.95 12.48 12.25
N PRO A 21 2.28 13.76 12.02
CA PRO A 21 3.29 14.14 11.03
C PRO A 21 4.57 13.33 11.23
N ARG A 22 5.15 12.85 10.13
CA ARG A 22 6.30 11.92 10.09
C ARG A 22 6.04 10.51 10.62
N GLY A 23 4.81 10.19 10.99
CA GLY A 23 4.39 8.83 11.27
C GLY A 23 4.47 7.96 10.01
N VAL A 24 4.73 6.67 10.20
CA VAL A 24 4.93 5.72 9.08
C VAL A 24 3.85 4.67 9.06
N LEU A 25 3.22 4.48 7.91
CA LEU A 25 2.39 3.33 7.57
C LEU A 25 3.22 2.37 6.73
N THR A 26 3.27 1.09 7.10
CA THR A 26 3.85 0.03 6.28
C THR A 26 2.79 -0.99 5.91
N ALA A 27 2.85 -1.50 4.69
CA ALA A 27 1.99 -2.55 4.19
C ALA A 27 2.80 -3.57 3.40
N VAL A 28 2.70 -4.84 3.77
CA VAL A 28 3.24 -5.95 2.97
C VAL A 28 2.13 -6.46 2.09
N VAL A 29 2.35 -6.42 0.78
CA VAL A 29 1.36 -6.81 -0.23
C VAL A 29 1.76 -8.17 -0.79
N TYR A 30 0.80 -9.09 -0.88
CA TYR A 30 0.99 -10.47 -1.34
C TYR A 30 0.24 -10.69 -2.68
N PRO A 31 0.87 -10.42 -3.83
CA PRO A 31 0.32 -10.80 -5.14
C PRO A 31 0.54 -12.31 -5.42
N GLY A 32 0.13 -12.77 -6.61
CA GLY A 32 0.34 -14.14 -7.09
C GLY A 32 -0.89 -15.04 -7.00
N HIS A 33 -2.07 -14.46 -6.77
CA HIS A 33 -3.37 -15.14 -6.88
C HIS A 33 -4.47 -14.11 -7.19
N ASP A 34 -5.55 -14.52 -7.86
CA ASP A 34 -6.59 -13.62 -8.40
C ASP A 34 -7.01 -12.48 -7.44
N GLY A 35 -7.34 -12.81 -6.19
CA GLY A 35 -7.72 -11.80 -5.19
C GLY A 35 -6.57 -10.88 -4.76
N GLY A 36 -5.36 -11.41 -4.65
CA GLY A 36 -4.16 -10.68 -4.23
C GLY A 36 -3.64 -9.76 -5.33
N ASP A 37 -3.81 -10.16 -6.60
CA ASP A 37 -3.42 -9.34 -7.75
C ASP A 37 -4.32 -8.11 -7.89
N LEU A 38 -5.63 -8.27 -7.69
CA LEU A 38 -6.58 -7.17 -7.67
C LEU A 38 -6.28 -6.17 -6.53
N GLU A 39 -5.99 -6.69 -5.33
CA GLU A 39 -5.59 -5.82 -4.20
C GLU A 39 -4.25 -5.14 -4.44
N ALA A 40 -3.26 -5.84 -4.97
CA ALA A 40 -1.94 -5.30 -5.24
C ALA A 40 -2.00 -4.16 -6.25
N ALA A 41 -2.79 -4.32 -7.32
CA ALA A 41 -3.03 -3.27 -8.30
C ALA A 41 -3.68 -2.04 -7.65
N ALA A 42 -4.79 -2.23 -6.93
CA ALA A 42 -5.54 -1.14 -6.29
C ALA A 42 -4.70 -0.37 -5.25
N VAL A 43 -3.96 -1.09 -4.40
CA VAL A 43 -3.06 -0.50 -3.41
C VAL A 43 -1.89 0.23 -4.08
N GLY A 44 -1.33 -0.34 -5.15
CA GLY A 44 -0.26 0.28 -5.93
C GLY A 44 -0.70 1.59 -6.58
N GLU A 45 -1.85 1.59 -7.25
CA GLU A 45 -2.44 2.78 -7.88
C GLU A 45 -2.76 3.87 -6.84
N TRP A 46 -3.43 3.50 -5.74
CA TRP A 46 -3.71 4.44 -4.66
C TRP A 46 -2.44 5.07 -4.09
N THR A 47 -1.41 4.26 -3.84
CA THR A 47 -0.13 4.75 -3.28
C THR A 47 0.57 5.70 -4.25
N ALA A 48 0.57 5.38 -5.55
CA ALA A 48 1.19 6.22 -6.58
C ALA A 48 0.43 7.53 -6.83
N ALA A 49 -0.88 7.55 -6.57
CA ALA A 49 -1.74 8.72 -6.75
C ALA A 49 -1.72 9.70 -5.57
N LEU A 50 -1.14 9.32 -4.41
CA LEU A 50 -1.08 10.20 -3.25
C LEU A 50 -0.26 11.46 -3.55
N PRO A 51 -0.77 12.66 -3.25
CA PRO A 51 0.03 13.87 -3.34
C PRO A 51 1.24 13.79 -2.41
N ALA A 52 2.41 14.22 -2.90
CA ALA A 52 3.63 14.24 -2.09
C ALA A 52 3.56 15.14 -0.85
N SER A 53 2.58 16.05 -0.79
CA SER A 53 2.24 16.88 0.36
C SER A 53 1.42 16.16 1.44
N VAL A 54 0.84 14.99 1.14
CA VAL A 54 0.10 14.14 2.08
C VAL A 54 1.03 13.07 2.66
N ALA A 55 1.78 12.38 1.80
CA ALA A 55 2.73 11.37 2.21
C ALA A 55 3.87 11.22 1.20
N GLN A 56 5.05 10.83 1.69
CA GLN A 56 6.12 10.31 0.85
C GLN A 56 6.07 8.78 0.85
N THR A 57 6.13 8.16 -0.33
CA THR A 57 5.95 6.71 -0.48
C THR A 57 7.23 6.03 -0.98
N VAL A 58 7.50 4.81 -0.51
CA VAL A 58 8.60 3.96 -0.97
C VAL A 58 8.07 2.57 -1.31
N LEU A 59 8.56 2.01 -2.42
CA LEU A 59 8.28 0.64 -2.86
C LEU A 59 9.58 -0.18 -2.80
N TYR A 60 9.57 -1.25 -2.01
CA TYR A 60 10.65 -2.22 -1.94
C TYR A 60 10.15 -3.57 -2.46
N ARG A 61 10.66 -3.98 -3.64
CA ARG A 61 10.23 -5.20 -4.34
C ARG A 61 11.38 -5.87 -5.07
N PHE A 62 11.24 -7.17 -5.34
CA PHE A 62 12.10 -7.88 -6.29
C PHE A 62 11.67 -7.59 -7.73
N PRO A 63 12.52 -7.00 -8.59
CA PRO A 63 12.13 -6.67 -9.97
C PRO A 63 11.86 -7.90 -10.85
N GLN A 64 12.57 -9.00 -10.60
CA GLN A 64 12.50 -10.24 -11.37
C GLN A 64 11.51 -11.27 -10.81
N LYS A 65 10.74 -10.92 -9.78
CA LYS A 65 9.74 -11.81 -9.15
C LYS A 65 8.43 -11.04 -8.96
N PRO A 66 7.61 -10.87 -10.02
CA PRO A 66 6.41 -10.02 -9.96
C PRO A 66 5.39 -10.49 -8.92
N ASP A 67 5.29 -11.80 -8.72
CA ASP A 67 4.33 -12.42 -7.78
C ASP A 67 4.89 -12.54 -6.36
N ALA A 68 6.12 -12.09 -6.11
CA ALA A 68 6.68 -12.10 -4.76
C ALA A 68 6.06 -10.99 -3.91
N PRO A 69 5.87 -11.23 -2.60
CA PRO A 69 5.43 -10.18 -1.69
C PRO A 69 6.40 -8.99 -1.69
N TYR A 70 5.86 -7.79 -1.54
CA TYR A 70 6.61 -6.55 -1.52
C TYR A 70 6.15 -5.62 -0.41
N LEU A 71 7.00 -4.65 -0.07
CA LEU A 71 6.72 -3.67 0.97
C LEU A 71 6.40 -2.30 0.34
N LEU A 72 5.31 -1.71 0.80
CA LEU A 72 5.04 -0.28 0.68
C LEU A 72 5.25 0.38 2.04
N ALA A 73 5.94 1.52 2.04
CA ALA A 73 6.10 2.37 3.21
C ALA A 73 5.68 3.80 2.86
N LEU A 74 4.88 4.42 3.72
CA LEU A 74 4.36 5.77 3.56
C LEU A 74 4.71 6.58 4.81
N GLU A 75 5.51 7.63 4.67
CA GLU A 75 5.74 8.62 5.72
C GLU A 75 4.76 9.77 5.53
N LYS A 76 3.90 10.03 6.53
CA LYS A 76 2.97 11.17 6.52
C LYS A 76 3.74 12.48 6.56
N ARG A 77 3.37 13.43 5.71
CA ARG A 77 3.92 14.79 5.75
C ARG A 77 3.31 15.64 6.85
#